data_AF-A0A661GTE7-F1
#
_entry.id   AF-A0A661GTE7-F1
#
_cell.length_a   1.000
_cell.length_b   1.000
_cell.length_c   1.000
_cell.angle_alpha   90.00
_cell.angle_beta   90.00
_cell.angle_gamma   90.00
#
_symmetry.space_group_name_H-M   'P 1'
#
loop_
_entity.id
_entity.type
_entity.pdbx_description
1 polymer ?
#
loop_
_entity_poly.entity_id
_entity_poly.type
_entity_poly.pdbx_seq_one_letter_code
_entity_poly.pdbx_strand_id
1 'polypeptide(L)' 'HPDPDKALCDGPSALKLSLLEPFLQQVKAVDDLIKQMPPLDTA' A
#
# COMPACT_ATOMS: atom_id res chain seq x y z
N HIS A 1 -0.40 -6.78 11.03
CA HIS A 1 -0.54 -7.81 12.09
C HIS A 1 -1.84 -8.59 11.88
N PRO A 2 -1.97 -9.88 12.26
CA PRO A 2 -3.25 -10.61 12.16
C PRO A 2 -4.39 -9.92 12.91
N ASP A 3 -4.09 -9.34 14.07
CA ASP A 3 -5.02 -8.60 14.93
C ASP A 3 -4.37 -7.29 15.44
N PRO A 4 -4.50 -6.15 14.73
CA PRO A 4 -3.79 -4.91 15.05
C PRO A 4 -3.95 -4.43 16.50
N ASP A 5 -5.10 -4.69 17.13
CA ASP A 5 -5.39 -4.28 18.51
C ASP A 5 -4.54 -5.02 19.56
N LYS A 6 -3.93 -6.16 19.17
CA LYS A 6 -3.02 -6.95 20.01
C LYS A 6 -1.54 -6.76 19.67
N ALA A 7 -1.20 -5.86 18.74
CA ALA A 7 0.19 -5.58 18.44
C ALA A 7 0.89 -4.95 19.66
N LEU A 8 2.10 -5.41 19.98
CA LEU A 8 2.86 -4.93 21.14
C LEU A 8 3.32 -3.47 20.99
N CYS A 9 3.40 -2.96 19.76
CA CYS A 9 3.75 -1.59 19.41
C CYS A 9 3.05 -1.24 18.08
N ASP A 10 2.67 0.03 17.90
CA ASP A 10 2.12 0.61 16.65
C ASP A 10 0.90 -0.10 16.03
N GLY A 11 0.09 -0.77 16.87
CA GLY A 11 -1.17 -1.41 16.46
C GLY A 11 -2.14 -0.51 15.68
N PRO A 12 -2.43 0.73 16.13
CA PRO A 12 -3.34 1.64 15.44
C PRO A 12 -2.93 1.98 14.00
N SER A 13 -1.64 1.87 13.67
CA SER A 13 -1.10 2.12 12.33
C SER A 13 -0.92 0.84 11.51
N ALA A 14 -1.12 -0.35 12.09
CA ALA A 14 -0.85 -1.61 11.44
C ALA A 14 -2.02 -2.05 10.54
N LEU A 15 -1.72 -2.29 9.26
CA LEU A 15 -2.65 -2.96 8.35
C LEU A 15 -2.97 -4.39 8.86
N LYS A 16 -4.25 -4.78 8.78
CA LYS A 16 -4.68 -6.16 9.02
C LYS A 16 -4.01 -7.09 8.00
N LEU A 17 -3.38 -8.16 8.47
CA LEU A 17 -2.60 -9.05 7.60
C LEU A 17 -3.46 -9.68 6.48
N SER A 18 -4.72 -9.99 6.78
CA SER A 18 -5.67 -10.53 5.79
C SER A 18 -5.99 -9.58 4.65
N LEU A 19 -5.71 -8.28 4.79
CA LEU A 19 -5.95 -7.26 3.77
C LEU A 19 -4.70 -6.95 2.95
N LEU A 20 -3.56 -7.58 3.23
CA LEU A 20 -2.29 -7.25 2.60
C LEU A 20 -2.33 -7.45 1.08
N GLU A 21 -2.83 -8.60 0.62
CA GLU A 21 -2.89 -8.90 -0.82
C GLU A 21 -3.77 -7.90 -1.61
N PRO A 22 -5.04 -7.67 -1.26
CA PRO A 22 -5.85 -6.70 -2.00
C PRO A 22 -5.30 -5.26 -1.91
N PHE A 23 -4.67 -4.90 -0.78
CA PHE A 23 -4.00 -3.60 -0.67
C PHE A 23 -2.83 -3.48 -1.66
N LEU A 24 -1.95 -4.48 -1.71
CA LEU A 24 -0.80 -4.47 -2.61
C LEU A 24 -1.22 -4.55 -4.09
N GLN A 25 -2.30 -5.25 -4.41
CA GLN A 25 -2.86 -5.25 -5.77
C GLN A 25 -3.27 -3.84 -6.22
N GLN A 26 -3.88 -3.04 -5.34
CA GLN A 26 -4.25 -1.66 -5.64
C GLN A 26 -3.01 -0.77 -5.80
N VAL A 27 -2.04 -0.88 -4.89
CA VAL A 27 -0.77 -0.14 -4.97
C VAL A 27 -0.05 -0.47 -6.28
N LYS A 28 0.01 -1.75 -6.65
CA LYS A 28 0.64 -2.20 -7.89
C LYS A 28 -0.08 -1.66 -9.13
N ALA A 29 -1.40 -1.66 -9.16
CA ALA A 29 -2.15 -1.14 -10.31
C ALA A 29 -1.87 0.35 -10.56
N VAL A 30 -1.76 1.15 -9.49
CA VAL A 30 -1.35 2.55 -9.58
C VAL A 30 0.10 2.65 -10.03
N ASP A 31 1.01 1.86 -9.44
CA ASP A 31 2.43 1.85 -9.80
C ASP A 31 2.65 1.51 -11.29
N ASP A 32 2.05 0.42 -11.77
CA ASP A 32 2.14 -0.03 -13.16
C ASP A 32 1.67 1.06 -14.13
N LEU A 33 0.58 1.78 -13.80
CA LEU A 33 0.04 2.86 -14.62
C LEU A 33 1.02 4.04 -14.66
N ILE A 34 1.39 4.58 -13.50
CA ILE A 34 2.16 5.83 -13.45
C ILE A 34 3.59 5.65 -13.94
N LYS A 35 4.19 4.47 -13.76
CA LYS A 35 5.58 4.19 -14.17
C LYS A 35 5.73 3.98 -15.67
N GLN A 36 4.64 3.74 -16.40
CA GLN A 36 4.62 3.71 -17.86
C GLN A 36 4.52 5.10 -18.49
N MET A 37 4.17 6.12 -17.71
CA MET A 37 4.04 7.49 -18.22
C MET A 37 5.44 8.11 -18.40
N PRO A 38 5.71 8.79 -19.54
CA PRO A 38 6.94 9.56 -19.67
C PRO A 38 6.93 10.74 -18.68
N PRO A 39 8.12 11.23 -18.26
CA PRO A 39 8.20 12.45 -17.47
C PRO A 39 7.50 13.62 -18.19
N LEU A 40 6.74 14.41 -17.44
CA LEU A 40 6.11 15.63 -17.94
C LEU A 40 7.07 16.80 -17.74
N ASP A 41 7.50 17.42 -18.84
CA ASP A 41 8.26 18.69 -18.81
C ASP A 41 7.28 19.88 -18.82
N THR A 42 7.46 20.79 -17.87
CA THR A 42 6.60 21.97 -17.68
C THR A 42 7.40 23.28 -17.62
N ALA A 43 8.67 23.26 -18.02
CA ALA A 43 9.53 24.43 -18.07
C ALA A 43 9.18 25.40 -19.21
#